data_AF-A0AAN8H6D4-F1
#
_entry.id   AF-A0AAN8H6D4-F1
#
_cell.length_a   1.000
_cell.length_b   1.000
_cell.length_c   1.000
_cell.angle_alpha   90.00
_cell.angle_beta   90.00
_cell.angle_gamma   90.00
#
_symmetry.space_group_name_H-M   'P 1'
#
loop_
_entity.id
_entity.type
_entity.pdbx_description
1 polymer ?
#
loop_
_entity_poly.entity_id
_entity_poly.type
_entity_poly.pdbx_seq_one_letter_code
_entity_poly.pdbx_strand_id
1 'polypeptide(L)'
;MFLSGNKKITVKLRDNTVDLKETKDLSARLMVLARSNRDINQKEAIGNYEFTLTPRALSASNGTILPCHDKSKLINLLEKLTREDVPHEDHQLPQTGSTTHQDVMDTGFIDTTSTDQPSRKIALVDGMVLVQRLSKKPVTVVTVKDLSGCFNERLMSLTRDYDEIILVFDTYRTDSLKSATRDKRRQGKAIQYQVRDDANIKHIPLSRFLSHDQTKADLTDYLAAKILEYNRGSSKLIITSASGNTRSNKDLLFEENNHEEADTLLIHQAVLASHRNPADAQLMFFSPDTDILVLVTANYDLLLKNTSISMASGVVQIEPLWRVLGKERAKALPAFHAFTGADNTGRFSRIGKATWLQIYLKADEDIINALQMLLDEAEVAEGMLSTLASFVCAAYSPKGINIKTIPELRWHLFCKHRAESDKLPPTLGALKQHILRVHVQTRVWAQAAIALQDPQLDPLHNGYFRDSDGMKPTTTEVLPAPKAIIEMVQCRCKYNCSSGRCSC
;
A
#
# COMPACT_ATOMS: atom_id res chain seq x y z
N MET A 1 1.66 9.71 -28.96
CA MET A 1 2.72 10.74 -29.07
C MET A 1 3.52 10.76 -27.76
N PHE A 2 4.85 10.85 -27.79
CA PHE A 2 5.67 10.78 -26.56
C PHE A 2 5.82 12.17 -25.92
N LEU A 3 5.76 12.23 -24.58
CA LEU A 3 5.77 13.48 -23.82
C LEU A 3 7.21 13.99 -23.58
N SER A 4 7.42 15.30 -23.59
CA SER A 4 8.70 15.92 -23.20
C SER A 4 8.83 16.05 -21.68
N GLY A 5 10.05 16.22 -21.19
CA GLY A 5 10.35 16.53 -19.79
C GLY A 5 11.67 17.27 -19.64
N ASN A 6 12.01 17.61 -18.38
CA ASN A 6 13.24 18.36 -18.07
C ASN A 6 14.40 17.45 -17.62
N LYS A 7 14.22 16.12 -17.67
CA LYS A 7 15.25 15.17 -17.26
C LYS A 7 16.38 15.13 -18.29
N LYS A 8 17.61 14.91 -17.79
CA LYS A 8 18.79 14.60 -18.57
C LYS A 8 19.41 13.30 -18.08
N ILE A 9 19.90 12.47 -18.98
CA ILE A 9 20.70 11.28 -18.63
C ILE A 9 21.91 11.20 -19.56
N THR A 10 23.03 10.71 -19.04
CA THR A 10 24.22 10.40 -19.86
C THR A 10 24.22 8.91 -20.15
N VAL A 11 24.20 8.54 -21.43
CA VAL A 11 24.28 7.15 -21.88
C VAL A 11 25.69 6.85 -22.35
N LYS A 12 26.32 5.83 -21.77
CA LYS A 12 27.61 5.32 -22.24
C LYS A 12 27.37 4.34 -23.40
N LEU A 13 27.92 4.67 -24.56
CA LEU A 13 28.01 3.79 -25.72
C LEU A 13 29.44 3.22 -25.81
N ARG A 14 29.72 2.37 -26.80
CA ARG A 14 31.01 1.67 -26.91
C ARG A 14 32.20 2.64 -26.95
N ASP A 15 32.10 3.70 -27.76
CA ASP A 15 33.23 4.59 -28.06
C ASP A 15 33.01 6.04 -27.60
N ASN A 16 31.84 6.37 -27.03
CA ASN A 16 31.50 7.73 -26.58
C ASN A 16 30.40 7.75 -25.51
N THR A 17 30.15 8.94 -24.93
CA THR A 17 29.01 9.23 -24.07
C THR A 17 28.08 10.21 -24.77
N VAL A 18 26.76 9.98 -24.64
CA VAL A 18 25.73 10.83 -25.22
C VAL A 18 24.84 11.36 -24.11
N ASP A 19 24.77 12.68 -23.97
CA ASP A 19 23.81 13.34 -23.10
C ASP A 19 22.46 13.43 -23.81
N LEU A 20 21.44 12.83 -23.19
CA LEU A 20 20.07 12.84 -23.68
C LEU A 20 19.24 13.78 -22.84
N LYS A 21 18.50 14.68 -23.50
CA LYS A 21 17.43 15.46 -22.89
C LYS A 21 16.07 14.87 -23.29
N GLU A 22 15.12 14.84 -22.35
CA GLU A 22 13.78 14.32 -22.59
C GLU A 22 12.97 15.23 -23.53
N THR A 23 13.20 15.06 -24.83
CA THR A 23 12.54 15.79 -25.92
C THR A 23 11.69 14.82 -26.73
N LYS A 24 10.68 15.33 -27.47
CA LYS A 24 9.86 14.50 -28.38
C LYS A 24 10.68 13.82 -29.49
N ASP A 25 11.95 14.18 -29.63
CA ASP A 25 12.79 13.91 -30.78
C ASP A 25 13.25 12.45 -30.89
N LEU A 26 13.31 11.68 -29.79
CA LEU A 26 13.67 10.24 -29.88
C LEU A 26 12.67 9.47 -30.74
N SER A 27 11.38 9.74 -30.58
CA SER A 27 10.33 9.13 -31.39
C SER A 27 10.31 9.63 -32.84
N ALA A 28 10.63 10.92 -33.06
CA ALA A 28 10.75 11.46 -34.40
C ALA A 28 11.91 10.80 -35.17
N ARG A 29 13.03 10.53 -34.48
CA ARG A 29 14.19 9.82 -35.04
C ARG A 29 13.86 8.38 -35.44
N LEU A 30 12.99 7.68 -34.69
CA LEU A 30 12.46 6.38 -35.12
C LEU A 30 11.76 6.48 -36.48
N MET A 31 10.90 7.49 -36.65
CA MET A 31 10.16 7.70 -37.90
C MET A 31 11.09 8.06 -39.08
N VAL A 32 12.17 8.78 -38.82
CA VAL A 32 13.20 9.07 -39.85
C VAL A 32 13.95 7.81 -40.22
N LEU A 33 14.43 7.03 -39.24
CA LEU A 33 15.17 5.80 -39.51
C LEU A 33 14.33 4.78 -40.26
N ALA A 34 13.05 4.63 -39.87
CA ALA A 34 12.17 3.67 -40.53
C ALA A 34 11.77 4.07 -41.96
N ARG A 35 12.03 5.33 -42.37
CA ARG A 35 11.89 5.81 -43.75
C ARG A 35 13.21 5.77 -44.53
N SER A 36 14.34 5.74 -43.84
CA SER A 36 15.64 5.46 -44.45
C SER A 36 15.75 3.94 -44.69
N ASN A 37 16.51 3.49 -45.69
CA ASN A 37 16.78 2.06 -45.96
C ASN A 37 17.62 1.37 -44.86
N ARG A 38 17.45 1.75 -43.59
CA ARG A 38 18.06 1.13 -42.42
C ARG A 38 17.01 0.22 -41.79
N ASP A 39 17.34 -1.05 -41.62
CA ASP A 39 16.47 -2.04 -40.98
C ASP A 39 16.27 -1.70 -39.50
N ILE A 40 15.25 -0.89 -39.20
CA ILE A 40 14.76 -0.70 -37.83
C ILE A 40 13.36 -1.29 -37.72
N ASN A 41 13.23 -2.34 -36.90
CA ASN A 41 11.95 -2.96 -36.63
C ASN A 41 11.13 -2.07 -35.69
N GLN A 42 10.15 -1.34 -36.24
CA GLN A 42 9.31 -0.43 -35.45
C GLN A 42 8.50 -1.16 -34.37
N LYS A 43 8.00 -2.37 -34.67
CA LYS A 43 7.23 -3.18 -33.71
C LYS A 43 8.09 -3.52 -32.50
N GLU A 44 9.30 -4.00 -32.76
CA GLU A 44 10.27 -4.31 -31.71
C GLU A 44 10.68 -3.06 -30.92
N ALA A 45 10.93 -1.95 -31.62
CA ALA A 45 11.35 -0.70 -30.98
C ALA A 45 10.25 -0.14 -30.05
N ILE A 46 9.01 0.01 -30.53
CA ILE A 46 7.88 0.51 -29.72
C ILE A 46 7.50 -0.47 -28.61
N GLY A 47 7.60 -1.77 -28.88
CA GLY A 47 7.30 -2.82 -27.92
C GLY A 47 8.25 -2.82 -26.72
N ASN A 48 9.54 -2.55 -26.94
CA ASN A 48 10.58 -2.77 -25.93
C ASN A 48 11.20 -1.49 -25.34
N TYR A 49 10.97 -0.33 -25.95
CA TYR A 49 11.58 0.94 -25.52
C TYR A 49 10.54 2.01 -25.20
N GLU A 50 10.86 2.88 -24.23
CA GLU A 50 9.93 3.91 -23.76
C GLU A 50 9.86 5.15 -24.65
N PHE A 51 10.93 5.46 -25.40
CA PHE A 51 11.12 6.71 -26.15
C PHE A 51 10.99 7.99 -25.30
N THR A 52 10.98 7.83 -23.98
CA THR A 52 11.06 8.85 -22.93
C THR A 52 12.19 8.49 -21.99
N LEU A 53 12.72 9.45 -21.23
CA LEU A 53 13.80 9.18 -20.27
C LEU A 53 13.29 8.62 -18.93
N THR A 54 11.97 8.55 -18.79
CA THR A 54 11.26 7.96 -17.65
C THR A 54 10.08 7.14 -18.16
N PRO A 55 9.80 5.96 -17.60
CA PRO A 55 8.67 5.14 -18.00
C PRO A 55 7.37 5.78 -17.50
N ARG A 56 6.65 6.47 -18.40
CA ARG A 56 5.48 7.28 -18.03
C ARG A 56 4.29 6.48 -17.51
N ALA A 57 4.29 5.18 -17.74
CA ALA A 57 3.32 4.27 -17.15
C ALA A 57 3.47 4.11 -15.63
N LEU A 58 4.65 4.37 -15.06
CA LEU A 58 4.98 4.13 -13.64
C LEU A 58 5.66 5.31 -12.95
N SER A 59 6.11 6.32 -13.71
CA SER A 59 6.87 7.45 -13.17
C SER A 59 6.47 8.79 -13.78
N ALA A 60 6.57 9.83 -12.96
CA ALA A 60 6.50 11.22 -13.40
C ALA A 60 7.75 11.61 -14.21
N SER A 61 7.73 12.79 -14.85
CA SER A 61 8.83 13.31 -15.69
C SER A 61 10.17 13.45 -14.96
N ASN A 62 10.12 13.75 -13.67
CA ASN A 62 11.29 13.85 -12.81
C ASN A 62 11.83 12.47 -12.38
N GLY A 63 11.19 11.36 -12.76
CA GLY A 63 11.56 10.00 -12.39
C GLY A 63 11.04 9.53 -11.03
N THR A 64 10.21 10.33 -10.34
CA THR A 64 9.54 9.85 -9.13
C THR A 64 8.41 8.89 -9.48
N ILE A 65 8.19 7.89 -8.64
CA ILE A 65 7.04 6.98 -8.77
C ILE A 65 5.74 7.80 -8.79
N LEU A 66 4.76 7.36 -9.59
CA LEU A 66 3.43 7.98 -9.58
C LEU A 66 2.73 7.76 -8.22
N PRO A 67 2.33 8.83 -7.51
CA PRO A 67 1.66 8.71 -6.22
C PRO A 67 0.28 8.04 -6.35
N CYS A 68 -0.05 7.20 -5.37
CA CYS A 68 -1.36 6.56 -5.25
C CYS A 68 -2.30 7.45 -4.42
N HIS A 69 -3.14 8.24 -5.07
CA HIS A 69 -4.10 9.13 -4.39
C HIS A 69 -5.46 8.48 -4.12
N ASP A 70 -5.70 7.30 -4.68
CA ASP A 70 -6.99 6.62 -4.65
C ASP A 70 -6.94 5.28 -3.88
N LYS A 71 -5.94 5.07 -3.01
CA LYS A 71 -5.84 3.85 -2.18
C LYS A 71 -7.11 3.61 -1.37
N SER A 72 -7.65 4.65 -0.74
CA SER A 72 -8.89 4.57 0.05
C SER A 72 -10.13 4.21 -0.75
N LYS A 73 -10.12 4.33 -2.09
CA LYS A 73 -11.24 3.84 -2.91
C LYS A 73 -11.37 2.32 -2.84
N LEU A 74 -10.27 1.60 -2.56
CA LEU A 74 -10.31 0.14 -2.41
C LEU A 74 -11.25 -0.28 -1.29
N ILE A 75 -11.30 0.46 -0.17
CA ILE A 75 -12.21 0.20 0.95
C ILE A 75 -13.66 0.12 0.46
N ASN A 76 -14.13 1.18 -0.21
CA ASN A 76 -15.49 1.24 -0.74
C ASN A 76 -15.78 0.19 -1.81
N LEU A 77 -14.76 -0.22 -2.57
CA LEU A 77 -14.92 -1.26 -3.59
C LEU A 77 -15.07 -2.64 -2.96
N LEU A 78 -14.26 -2.96 -1.94
CA LEU A 78 -14.35 -4.21 -1.20
C LEU A 78 -15.66 -4.31 -0.40
N GLU A 79 -16.10 -3.22 0.23
CA GLU A 79 -17.40 -3.16 0.90
C GLU A 79 -18.60 -3.38 -0.03
N LYS A 80 -18.48 -3.05 -1.32
CA LYS A 80 -19.57 -3.28 -2.29
C LYS A 80 -19.70 -4.76 -2.64
N LEU A 81 -18.60 -5.51 -2.65
CA LEU A 81 -18.62 -6.94 -2.94
C LEU A 81 -19.51 -7.70 -1.96
N THR A 82 -19.55 -7.29 -0.69
CA THR A 82 -20.38 -7.94 0.33
C THR A 82 -21.86 -7.57 0.26
N ARG A 83 -22.23 -6.50 -0.47
CA ARG A 83 -23.63 -6.07 -0.65
C ARG A 83 -24.28 -6.70 -1.88
N GLU A 84 -23.49 -7.00 -2.90
CA GLU A 84 -23.97 -7.60 -4.15
C GLU A 84 -24.29 -9.10 -4.00
N ASP A 85 -23.75 -9.77 -2.97
CA ASP A 85 -24.00 -11.19 -2.64
C ASP A 85 -25.16 -11.44 -1.66
N VAL A 86 -25.94 -10.41 -1.29
CA VAL A 86 -27.23 -10.64 -0.62
C VAL A 86 -28.25 -10.94 -1.72
N PRO A 87 -28.81 -12.16 -1.82
CA PRO A 87 -29.92 -12.40 -2.72
C PRO A 87 -31.03 -11.43 -2.31
N HIS A 88 -31.45 -10.58 -3.23
CA HIS A 88 -32.75 -9.95 -3.11
C HIS A 88 -33.77 -11.09 -3.11
N GLU A 89 -34.22 -11.51 -1.93
CA GLU A 89 -35.53 -12.14 -1.82
C GLU A 89 -36.51 -11.09 -2.34
N ASP A 90 -37.00 -11.33 -3.56
CA ASP A 90 -38.13 -10.62 -4.11
C ASP A 90 -39.32 -10.82 -3.16
N HIS A 91 -39.52 -9.88 -2.25
CA HIS A 91 -40.81 -9.69 -1.61
C HIS A 91 -41.80 -9.17 -2.66
N GLN A 92 -42.25 -10.08 -3.53
CA GLN A 92 -43.53 -9.94 -4.18
C GLN A 92 -44.60 -10.02 -3.10
N LEU A 93 -45.20 -8.86 -2.79
CA LEU A 93 -46.47 -8.77 -2.10
C LEU A 93 -47.50 -9.68 -2.79
N PRO A 94 -48.14 -10.63 -2.11
CA PRO A 94 -49.29 -11.31 -2.68
C PRO A 94 -50.52 -10.41 -2.53
N GLN A 95 -51.16 -10.16 -3.66
CA GLN A 95 -52.51 -9.63 -3.71
C GLN A 95 -53.50 -10.64 -3.10
N THR A 96 -54.52 -10.06 -2.49
CA THR A 96 -55.73 -10.67 -1.91
C THR A 96 -56.30 -11.87 -2.67
N GLY A 97 -56.61 -12.94 -1.94
CA GLY A 97 -57.43 -14.05 -2.40
C GLY A 97 -57.76 -15.00 -1.25
N SER A 98 -59.03 -15.00 -0.83
CA SER A 98 -59.60 -15.88 0.19
C SER A 98 -59.75 -17.32 -0.32
N THR A 99 -59.35 -18.34 0.47
CA THR A 99 -60.15 -19.54 0.77
C THR A 99 -59.47 -20.44 1.81
N THR A 100 -60.32 -21.07 2.61
CA THR A 100 -60.13 -21.94 3.78
C THR A 100 -59.53 -23.33 3.48
N HIS A 101 -58.67 -23.86 4.37
CA HIS A 101 -58.86 -25.12 5.15
C HIS A 101 -57.53 -25.69 5.73
N GLN A 102 -57.52 -25.82 7.06
CA GLN A 102 -57.06 -26.93 7.92
C GLN A 102 -55.61 -27.47 7.93
N ASP A 103 -55.03 -27.35 9.14
CA ASP A 103 -54.25 -28.30 9.94
C ASP A 103 -53.08 -29.09 9.32
N VAL A 104 -51.86 -28.90 9.86
CA VAL A 104 -51.11 -29.90 10.64
C VAL A 104 -50.07 -29.17 11.50
N MET A 105 -50.09 -29.45 12.81
CA MET A 105 -49.06 -29.12 13.80
C MET A 105 -47.83 -30.00 13.60
N ASP A 106 -46.63 -29.44 13.62
CA ASP A 106 -45.50 -30.15 14.23
C ASP A 106 -44.59 -29.18 14.99
N THR A 107 -44.35 -29.53 16.24
CA THR A 107 -43.73 -28.74 17.29
C THR A 107 -42.25 -29.07 17.35
N GLY A 108 -41.41 -28.12 16.96
CA GLY A 108 -39.96 -28.14 17.17
C GLY A 108 -39.50 -26.82 17.78
N PHE A 109 -39.78 -26.62 19.06
CA PHE A 109 -39.17 -25.55 19.85
C PHE A 109 -37.64 -25.75 19.88
N ILE A 110 -36.91 -24.99 19.07
CA ILE A 110 -35.51 -24.70 19.33
C ILE A 110 -35.49 -23.34 20.02
N ASP A 111 -35.18 -23.40 21.30
CA ASP A 111 -34.97 -22.27 22.19
C ASP A 111 -33.72 -21.49 21.75
N THR A 112 -33.88 -20.57 20.80
CA THR A 112 -32.82 -19.61 20.42
C THR A 112 -32.89 -18.40 21.35
N THR A 113 -32.59 -18.61 22.63
CA THR A 113 -32.14 -17.54 23.52
C THR A 113 -30.64 -17.66 23.76
N SER A 114 -29.84 -17.52 22.70
CA SER A 114 -28.44 -17.12 22.88
C SER A 114 -28.40 -15.59 22.90
N THR A 115 -28.12 -15.02 24.06
CA THR A 115 -27.78 -13.60 24.21
C THR A 115 -26.61 -13.26 23.27
N ASP A 116 -26.90 -12.57 22.18
CA ASP A 116 -25.99 -12.30 21.04
C ASP A 116 -24.89 -11.25 21.36
N GLN A 117 -24.52 -11.11 22.63
CA GLN A 117 -23.43 -10.24 23.07
C GLN A 117 -22.13 -11.04 23.18
N PRO A 118 -21.02 -10.55 22.61
CA PRO A 118 -19.74 -11.24 22.72
C PRO A 118 -19.31 -11.31 24.18
N SER A 119 -18.74 -12.45 24.60
CA SER A 119 -18.24 -12.65 25.97
C SER A 119 -17.16 -11.65 26.37
N ARG A 120 -16.44 -11.10 25.38
CA ARG A 120 -15.35 -10.16 25.58
C ARG A 120 -15.13 -9.29 24.35
N LYS A 121 -14.73 -8.03 24.56
CA LYS A 121 -14.45 -7.08 23.48
C LYS A 121 -13.01 -6.59 23.54
N ILE A 122 -12.28 -6.76 22.44
CA ILE A 122 -10.88 -6.38 22.29
C ILE A 122 -10.74 -5.25 21.25
N ALA A 123 -10.09 -4.16 21.64
CA ALA A 123 -9.79 -3.03 20.76
C ALA A 123 -8.29 -3.02 20.39
N LEU A 124 -7.97 -3.10 19.11
CA LEU A 124 -6.64 -2.83 18.57
C LEU A 124 -6.59 -1.40 18.03
N VAL A 125 -5.67 -0.59 18.51
CA VAL A 125 -5.64 0.85 18.22
C VAL A 125 -4.29 1.24 17.65
N ASP A 126 -4.31 1.88 16.49
CA ASP A 126 -3.16 2.62 15.99
C ASP A 126 -2.99 3.90 16.82
N GLY A 127 -1.91 3.94 17.61
CA GLY A 127 -1.63 5.06 18.49
C GLY A 127 -1.27 6.34 17.74
N MET A 128 -0.66 6.26 16.56
CA MET A 128 -0.32 7.44 15.78
C MET A 128 -1.57 8.10 15.20
N VAL A 129 -2.59 7.32 14.83
CA VAL A 129 -3.91 7.87 14.43
C VAL A 129 -4.53 8.69 15.56
N LEU A 130 -4.44 8.20 16.81
CA LEU A 130 -4.91 8.95 17.96
C LEU A 130 -4.08 10.22 18.21
N VAL A 131 -2.76 10.15 18.12
CA VAL A 131 -1.87 11.32 18.26
C VAL A 131 -2.23 12.39 17.23
N GLN A 132 -2.43 12.01 15.97
CA GLN A 132 -2.78 12.94 14.90
C GLN A 132 -4.14 13.62 15.13
N ARG A 133 -5.10 12.92 15.76
CA ARG A 133 -6.40 13.52 16.14
C ARG A 133 -6.29 14.59 17.23
N LEU A 134 -5.17 14.66 17.95
CA LEU A 134 -4.86 15.71 18.92
C LEU A 134 -4.19 16.95 18.29
N SER A 135 -4.12 17.04 16.96
CA SER A 135 -3.46 18.16 16.28
C SER A 135 -4.07 19.53 16.60
N LYS A 136 -5.36 19.59 16.95
CA LYS A 136 -5.99 20.75 17.59
C LYS A 136 -5.91 20.61 19.12
N LYS A 137 -4.72 20.85 19.66
CA LYS A 137 -4.49 20.77 21.11
C LYS A 137 -5.42 21.73 21.87
N PRO A 138 -6.17 21.26 22.89
CA PRO A 138 -6.89 22.14 23.80
C PRO A 138 -5.94 23.19 24.42
N VAL A 139 -6.47 24.36 24.77
CA VAL A 139 -5.69 25.44 25.42
C VAL A 139 -5.09 24.98 26.75
N THR A 140 -5.68 23.96 27.37
CA THR A 140 -5.21 23.32 28.61
C THR A 140 -3.95 22.49 28.43
N VAL A 141 -3.58 22.11 27.20
CA VAL A 141 -2.37 21.32 26.93
C VAL A 141 -1.15 22.24 26.86
N VAL A 142 -0.46 22.39 27.99
CA VAL A 142 0.74 23.22 28.13
C VAL A 142 2.02 22.38 28.01
N THR A 143 2.02 21.19 28.59
CA THR A 143 3.17 20.29 28.69
C THR A 143 2.94 18.97 27.96
N VAL A 144 4.01 18.17 27.81
CA VAL A 144 3.90 16.79 27.29
C VAL A 144 3.09 15.90 28.24
N LYS A 145 3.11 16.15 29.56
CA LYS A 145 2.25 15.45 30.52
C LYS A 145 0.76 15.77 30.30
N ASP A 146 0.42 17.02 30.01
CA ASP A 146 -0.97 17.37 29.68
C ASP A 146 -1.41 16.69 28.36
N LEU A 147 -0.50 16.57 27.40
CA LEU A 147 -0.75 15.86 26.14
C LEU A 147 -1.02 14.37 26.39
N SER A 148 -0.25 13.70 27.27
CA SER A 148 -0.48 12.29 27.59
C SER A 148 -1.78 12.05 28.36
N GLY A 149 -2.16 12.97 29.26
CA GLY A 149 -3.48 12.95 29.90
C GLY A 149 -4.61 13.02 28.88
N CYS A 150 -4.56 13.99 27.96
CA CYS A 150 -5.55 14.14 26.89
C CYS A 150 -5.58 12.93 25.93
N PHE A 151 -4.42 12.35 25.64
CA PHE A 151 -4.31 11.12 24.84
C PHE A 151 -4.98 9.93 25.54
N ASN A 152 -4.73 9.73 26.84
CA ASN A 152 -5.36 8.67 27.62
C ASN A 152 -6.88 8.83 27.70
N GLU A 153 -7.38 10.05 27.97
CA GLU A 153 -8.81 10.35 27.95
C GLU A 153 -9.45 9.98 26.60
N ARG A 154 -8.78 10.30 25.50
CA ARG A 154 -9.28 9.98 24.15
C ARG A 154 -9.29 8.48 23.88
N LEU A 155 -8.24 7.76 24.29
CA LEU A 155 -8.17 6.31 24.17
C LEU A 155 -9.29 5.65 24.97
N MET A 156 -9.41 5.97 26.25
CA MET A 156 -10.41 5.37 27.15
C MET A 156 -11.84 5.70 26.75
N SER A 157 -12.07 6.87 26.15
CA SER A 157 -13.36 7.24 25.58
C SER A 157 -13.68 6.42 24.32
N LEU A 158 -12.70 6.22 23.43
CA LEU A 158 -12.85 5.39 22.22
C LEU A 158 -13.11 3.92 22.58
N THR A 159 -12.48 3.42 23.63
CA THR A 159 -12.50 2.00 24.02
C THR A 159 -13.32 1.76 25.30
N ARG A 160 -14.33 2.62 25.57
CA ARG A 160 -15.14 2.57 26.80
C ARG A 160 -15.78 1.20 27.05
N ASP A 161 -16.28 0.56 25.99
CA ASP A 161 -17.04 -0.69 26.10
C ASP A 161 -16.17 -1.93 25.84
N TYR A 162 -14.83 -1.78 25.81
CA TYR A 162 -13.89 -2.87 25.55
C TYR A 162 -13.20 -3.32 26.83
N ASP A 163 -13.00 -4.63 26.98
CA ASP A 163 -12.35 -5.26 28.15
C ASP A 163 -10.83 -5.28 28.02
N GLU A 164 -10.36 -5.34 26.78
CA GLU A 164 -8.95 -5.40 26.42
C GLU A 164 -8.61 -4.35 25.37
N ILE A 165 -7.52 -3.63 25.58
CA ILE A 165 -7.05 -2.54 24.72
C ILE A 165 -5.60 -2.83 24.35
N ILE A 166 -5.32 -2.92 23.06
CA ILE A 166 -3.97 -3.10 22.51
C ILE A 166 -3.63 -1.84 21.72
N LEU A 167 -2.70 -1.05 22.25
CA LEU A 167 -2.22 0.17 21.62
C LEU A 167 -0.88 -0.09 20.95
N VAL A 168 -0.78 0.18 19.65
CA VAL A 168 0.41 -0.08 18.85
C VAL A 168 0.95 1.22 18.24
N PHE A 169 2.27 1.37 18.23
CA PHE A 169 2.98 2.48 17.58
C PHE A 169 4.01 1.97 16.56
N ASP A 170 4.34 2.80 15.59
CA ASP A 170 5.49 2.56 14.68
C ASP A 170 6.81 2.54 15.46
N THR A 171 7.77 1.76 14.94
CA THR A 171 9.17 1.82 15.39
C THR A 171 9.97 2.69 14.42
N TYR A 172 10.62 3.75 14.91
CA TYR A 172 11.34 4.70 14.06
C TYR A 172 12.80 4.27 13.86
N ARG A 173 13.08 3.56 12.77
CA ARG A 173 14.44 3.16 12.36
C ARG A 173 15.12 4.18 11.46
N THR A 174 16.43 4.32 11.59
CA THR A 174 17.27 5.05 10.63
C THR A 174 17.58 4.17 9.42
N ASP A 175 17.87 4.78 8.26
CA ASP A 175 18.29 4.10 7.03
C ASP A 175 17.32 3.04 6.45
N SER A 176 16.01 3.14 6.75
CA SER A 176 14.99 2.26 6.18
C SER A 176 14.29 2.87 4.94
N LEU A 177 13.60 2.06 4.15
CA LEU A 177 12.72 2.58 3.08
C LEU A 177 11.63 3.50 3.65
N LYS A 178 11.16 3.20 4.87
CA LYS A 178 10.19 4.03 5.55
C LYS A 178 10.79 5.37 5.96
N SER A 179 12.04 5.42 6.43
CA SER A 179 12.71 6.68 6.75
C SER A 179 12.81 7.59 5.52
N ALA A 180 13.22 7.04 4.37
CA ALA A 180 13.24 7.77 3.10
C ALA A 180 11.84 8.29 2.68
N THR A 181 10.79 7.53 2.99
CA THR A 181 9.39 7.94 2.75
C THR A 181 8.96 9.06 3.70
N ARG A 182 9.35 8.99 4.98
CA ARG A 182 9.09 10.04 5.99
C ARG A 182 9.77 11.35 5.61
N ASP A 183 11.01 11.30 5.13
CA ASP A 183 11.73 12.49 4.68
C ASP A 183 11.05 13.17 3.48
N LYS A 184 10.54 12.39 2.51
CA LYS A 184 9.76 12.94 1.37
C LYS A 184 8.46 13.61 1.79
N ARG A 185 7.82 13.14 2.88
CA ARG A 185 6.59 13.73 3.41
C ARG A 185 6.84 14.95 4.29
N ARG A 186 8.07 15.12 4.80
CA ARG A 186 8.41 16.21 5.71
C ARG A 186 8.31 17.55 4.99
N GLN A 187 7.62 18.50 5.61
CA GLN A 187 7.57 19.89 5.16
C GLN A 187 8.46 20.75 6.07
N GLY A 188 9.51 21.34 5.50
CA GLY A 188 10.42 22.23 6.22
C GLY A 188 11.47 21.52 7.10
N LYS A 189 12.15 22.31 7.94
CA LYS A 189 13.26 21.83 8.78
C LYS A 189 12.72 20.98 9.94
N ALA A 190 13.27 19.77 10.10
CA ALA A 190 13.01 18.92 11.24
C ALA A 190 13.60 19.56 12.51
N ILE A 191 12.82 19.61 13.59
CA ILE A 191 13.29 20.08 14.89
C ILE A 191 13.10 18.95 15.89
N GLN A 192 14.19 18.50 16.48
CA GLN A 192 14.15 17.54 17.57
C GLN A 192 13.79 18.27 18.87
N TYR A 193 12.68 17.87 19.47
CA TYR A 193 12.26 18.26 20.81
C TYR A 193 12.54 17.14 21.80
N GLN A 194 12.77 17.52 23.05
CA GLN A 194 12.88 16.60 24.17
C GLN A 194 11.48 16.25 24.70
N VAL A 195 11.25 14.97 25.01
CA VAL A 195 9.98 14.46 25.53
C VAL A 195 10.14 14.11 27.02
N ARG A 196 9.60 14.96 27.90
CA ARG A 196 9.60 14.81 29.37
C ARG A 196 8.36 15.48 29.95
N ASP A 197 7.94 15.08 31.15
CA ASP A 197 6.70 15.58 31.79
C ASP A 197 6.56 17.11 31.77
N ASP A 198 7.65 17.84 32.05
CA ASP A 198 7.71 19.30 32.18
C ASP A 198 7.98 20.04 30.86
N ALA A 199 8.20 19.32 29.75
CA ALA A 199 8.51 19.93 28.46
C ALA A 199 7.32 20.77 27.96
N ASN A 200 7.53 22.09 27.87
CA ASN A 200 6.51 23.04 27.44
C ASN A 200 6.29 22.99 25.92
N ILE A 201 5.06 22.67 25.52
CA ILE A 201 4.61 22.60 24.13
C ILE A 201 3.46 23.56 23.82
N LYS A 202 3.11 24.48 24.74
CA LYS A 202 1.95 25.38 24.62
C LYS A 202 1.87 26.10 23.27
N HIS A 203 3.00 26.63 22.80
CA HIS A 203 3.09 27.40 21.56
C HIS A 203 3.68 26.61 20.39
N ILE A 204 3.84 25.29 20.54
CA ILE A 204 4.39 24.42 19.51
C ILE A 204 3.23 23.65 18.86
N PRO A 205 2.88 23.90 17.58
CA PRO A 205 1.90 23.09 16.88
C PRO A 205 2.31 21.61 16.88
N LEU A 206 1.35 20.69 17.03
CA LEU A 206 1.67 19.26 17.10
C LEU A 206 2.35 18.76 15.81
N SER A 207 1.97 19.29 14.65
CA SER A 207 2.65 19.01 13.38
C SER A 207 4.14 19.38 13.38
N ARG A 208 4.52 20.46 14.09
CA ARG A 208 5.91 20.87 14.26
C ARG A 208 6.63 20.02 15.30
N PHE A 209 5.95 19.70 16.40
CA PHE A 209 6.48 18.81 17.44
C PHE A 209 6.83 17.42 16.87
N LEU A 210 5.97 16.90 15.98
CA LEU A 210 6.16 15.63 15.27
C LEU A 210 6.95 15.79 13.96
N SER A 211 7.78 16.82 13.81
CA SER A 211 8.54 17.02 12.56
C SER A 211 9.79 16.14 12.46
N HIS A 212 10.33 15.68 13.59
CA HIS A 212 11.56 14.90 13.68
C HIS A 212 11.30 13.46 14.14
N ASP A 213 11.96 12.49 13.53
CA ASP A 213 11.70 11.05 13.77
C ASP A 213 12.07 10.65 15.21
N GLN A 214 13.20 11.13 15.75
CA GLN A 214 13.55 10.87 17.15
C GLN A 214 12.50 11.42 18.13
N THR A 215 11.94 12.60 17.89
CA THR A 215 10.90 13.15 18.78
C THR A 215 9.62 12.33 18.72
N LYS A 216 9.30 11.76 17.55
CA LYS A 216 8.17 10.83 17.45
C LYS A 216 8.46 9.56 18.23
N ALA A 217 9.64 8.97 18.08
CA ALA A 217 10.06 7.77 18.82
C ALA A 217 9.96 7.99 20.33
N ASP A 218 10.59 9.06 20.83
CA ASP A 218 10.56 9.43 22.24
C ASP A 218 9.12 9.65 22.74
N LEU A 219 8.26 10.27 21.91
CA LEU A 219 6.85 10.49 22.26
C LEU A 219 6.05 9.18 22.30
N THR A 220 6.20 8.30 21.33
CA THR A 220 5.45 7.04 21.30
C THR A 220 5.83 6.14 22.48
N ASP A 221 7.12 6.09 22.83
CA ASP A 221 7.60 5.36 24.01
C ASP A 221 7.05 5.97 25.30
N TYR A 222 7.09 7.30 25.40
CA TYR A 222 6.54 8.04 26.54
C TYR A 222 5.03 7.79 26.70
N LEU A 223 4.26 7.86 25.62
CA LEU A 223 2.81 7.63 25.65
C LEU A 223 2.46 6.18 26.00
N ALA A 224 3.18 5.21 25.45
CA ALA A 224 3.03 3.79 25.78
C ALA A 224 3.23 3.56 27.30
N ALA A 225 4.32 4.08 27.86
CA ALA A 225 4.59 3.95 29.29
C ALA A 225 3.52 4.65 30.16
N LYS A 226 3.16 5.91 29.82
CA LYS A 226 2.20 6.70 30.60
C LYS A 226 0.82 6.06 30.63
N ILE A 227 0.37 5.43 29.55
CA ILE A 227 -0.93 4.73 29.55
C ILE A 227 -0.95 3.59 30.56
N LEU A 228 0.12 2.81 30.66
CA LEU A 228 0.20 1.74 31.65
C LEU A 228 0.23 2.31 33.08
N GLU A 229 0.93 3.42 33.31
CA GLU A 229 0.92 4.13 34.60
C GLU A 229 -0.49 4.61 34.98
N TYR A 230 -1.18 5.30 34.05
CA TYR A 230 -2.55 5.81 34.27
C TYR A 230 -3.54 4.71 34.62
N ASN A 231 -3.34 3.51 34.08
CA ASN A 231 -4.30 2.42 34.18
C ASN A 231 -3.77 1.22 34.99
N ARG A 232 -2.79 1.43 35.87
CA ARG A 232 -2.22 0.37 36.72
C ARG A 232 -3.28 -0.34 37.58
N GLY A 233 -4.29 0.41 38.06
CA GLY A 233 -5.41 -0.14 38.85
C GLY A 233 -6.67 -0.47 38.03
N SER A 234 -6.61 -0.38 36.70
CA SER A 234 -7.78 -0.63 35.85
C SER A 234 -8.14 -2.12 35.84
N SER A 235 -9.44 -2.43 35.86
CA SER A 235 -9.92 -3.79 35.62
C SER A 235 -9.68 -4.25 34.17
N LYS A 236 -9.60 -3.30 33.22
CA LYS A 236 -9.30 -3.57 31.81
C LYS A 236 -7.86 -4.05 31.64
N LEU A 237 -7.66 -4.98 30.71
CA LEU A 237 -6.31 -5.32 30.26
C LEU A 237 -5.86 -4.29 29.22
N ILE A 238 -4.72 -3.65 29.45
CA ILE A 238 -4.13 -2.69 28.52
C ILE A 238 -2.74 -3.16 28.17
N ILE A 239 -2.52 -3.36 26.87
CA ILE A 239 -1.26 -3.75 26.26
C ILE A 239 -0.80 -2.58 25.39
N THR A 240 0.48 -2.24 25.47
CA THR A 240 1.11 -1.22 24.64
C THR A 240 2.33 -1.81 23.96
N SER A 241 2.51 -1.57 22.67
CA SER A 241 3.73 -1.93 21.94
C SER A 241 4.34 -0.71 21.25
N ALA A 242 5.58 -0.40 21.62
CA ALA A 242 6.35 0.72 21.08
C ALA A 242 7.84 0.37 21.06
N SER A 243 8.55 0.79 20.01
CA SER A 243 9.99 0.57 19.85
C SER A 243 10.43 -0.88 20.10
N GLY A 244 9.72 -1.84 19.51
CA GLY A 244 9.98 -3.29 19.64
C GLY A 244 9.62 -3.92 21.00
N ASN A 245 9.12 -3.11 21.94
CA ASN A 245 8.81 -3.56 23.31
C ASN A 245 7.30 -3.61 23.53
N THR A 246 6.79 -4.79 23.88
CA THR A 246 5.37 -4.97 24.27
C THR A 246 5.28 -5.13 25.78
N ARG A 247 4.36 -4.39 26.41
CA ARG A 247 4.14 -4.37 27.86
C ARG A 247 2.65 -4.32 28.17
N SER A 248 2.26 -4.66 29.39
CA SER A 248 0.88 -4.52 29.84
C SER A 248 0.77 -3.97 31.26
N ASN A 249 -0.43 -3.52 31.64
CA ASN A 249 -0.74 -3.08 33.01
C ASN A 249 -0.98 -4.26 33.96
N LYS A 250 -0.91 -5.50 33.47
CA LYS A 250 -1.03 -6.75 34.23
C LYS A 250 0.23 -7.61 34.03
N ASP A 251 0.33 -8.68 34.80
CA ASP A 251 1.46 -9.63 34.71
C ASP A 251 1.29 -10.55 33.49
N LEU A 252 1.69 -10.05 32.32
CA LEU A 252 1.77 -10.80 31.07
C LEU A 252 3.18 -10.73 30.52
N LEU A 253 3.66 -11.85 30.01
CA LEU A 253 4.94 -11.96 29.31
C LEU A 253 4.72 -11.81 27.81
N PHE A 254 5.59 -11.04 27.17
CA PHE A 254 5.59 -10.82 25.74
C PHE A 254 6.98 -11.10 25.20
N GLU A 255 7.04 -11.69 24.01
CA GLU A 255 8.27 -11.77 23.25
C GLU A 255 8.64 -10.39 22.67
N GLU A 256 9.92 -10.17 22.44
CA GLU A 256 10.39 -9.02 21.67
C GLU A 256 9.87 -9.12 20.24
N ASN A 257 9.67 -7.97 19.60
CA ASN A 257 9.26 -7.91 18.21
C ASN A 257 10.10 -6.91 17.43
N ASN A 258 10.23 -7.14 16.13
CA ASN A 258 11.05 -6.30 15.25
C ASN A 258 10.23 -5.62 14.14
N HIS A 259 8.92 -5.43 14.35
CA HIS A 259 8.09 -4.70 13.39
C HIS A 259 8.49 -3.22 13.33
N GLU A 260 8.66 -2.70 12.11
CA GLU A 260 8.84 -1.26 11.88
C GLU A 260 7.50 -0.52 11.82
N GLU A 261 6.47 -1.12 11.19
CA GLU A 261 5.18 -0.49 10.94
C GLU A 261 4.09 -0.97 11.89
N ALA A 262 3.32 -0.03 12.42
CA ALA A 262 2.16 -0.31 13.27
C ALA A 262 1.14 -1.23 12.58
N ASP A 263 0.95 -1.08 11.26
CA ASP A 263 0.01 -1.88 10.46
C ASP A 263 0.28 -3.39 10.59
N THR A 264 1.55 -3.79 10.43
CA THR A 264 1.94 -5.21 10.56
C THR A 264 1.90 -5.68 12.01
N LEU A 265 2.32 -4.83 12.96
CA LEU A 265 2.32 -5.18 14.37
C LEU A 265 0.90 -5.33 14.94
N LEU A 266 -0.07 -4.58 14.43
CA LEU A 266 -1.50 -4.76 14.73
C LEU A 266 -1.98 -6.17 14.35
N ILE A 267 -1.55 -6.72 13.22
CA ILE A 267 -1.90 -8.09 12.81
C ILE A 267 -1.29 -9.11 13.77
N HIS A 268 0.00 -9.01 14.07
CA HIS A 268 0.66 -9.89 15.03
C HIS A 268 -0.06 -9.87 16.39
N GLN A 269 -0.34 -8.68 16.92
CA GLN A 269 -1.07 -8.54 18.19
C GLN A 269 -2.50 -9.07 18.13
N ALA A 270 -3.17 -8.98 16.98
CA ALA A 270 -4.50 -9.52 16.76
C ALA A 270 -4.50 -11.06 16.76
N VAL A 271 -3.48 -11.70 16.19
CA VAL A 271 -3.30 -13.16 16.26
C VAL A 271 -3.10 -13.58 17.71
N LEU A 272 -2.20 -12.91 18.45
CA LEU A 272 -2.01 -13.19 19.88
C LEU A 272 -3.30 -12.96 20.69
N ALA A 273 -4.09 -11.94 20.33
CA ALA A 273 -5.38 -11.66 20.96
C ALA A 273 -6.39 -12.77 20.70
N SER A 274 -6.38 -13.31 19.49
CA SER A 274 -7.28 -14.37 19.06
C SER A 274 -6.97 -15.69 19.76
N HIS A 275 -5.70 -15.98 20.06
CA HIS A 275 -5.31 -17.17 20.81
C HIS A 275 -5.65 -17.10 22.31
N ARG A 276 -5.56 -15.92 22.92
CA ARG A 276 -5.75 -15.77 24.39
C ARG A 276 -7.20 -15.51 24.81
N ASN A 277 -8.10 -15.23 23.87
CA ASN A 277 -9.49 -14.90 24.15
C ASN A 277 -10.44 -16.01 23.67
N PRO A 278 -11.65 -16.14 24.27
CA PRO A 278 -12.67 -17.09 23.83
C PRO A 278 -13.09 -16.88 22.37
N ALA A 279 -13.54 -17.95 21.70
CA ALA A 279 -13.89 -17.92 20.27
C ALA A 279 -15.07 -17.01 19.92
N ASP A 280 -15.94 -16.70 20.88
CA ASP A 280 -17.08 -15.79 20.76
C ASP A 280 -16.73 -14.32 21.09
N ALA A 281 -15.46 -14.04 21.43
CA ALA A 281 -14.99 -12.69 21.65
C ALA A 281 -14.98 -11.85 20.36
N GLN A 282 -15.12 -10.54 20.51
CA GLN A 282 -15.11 -9.57 19.41
C GLN A 282 -13.76 -8.86 19.32
N LEU A 283 -13.23 -8.76 18.11
CA LEU A 283 -12.02 -8.02 17.77
C LEU A 283 -12.35 -6.79 16.93
N MET A 284 -11.96 -5.60 17.38
CA MET A 284 -12.16 -4.35 16.64
C MET A 284 -10.83 -3.64 16.38
N PHE A 285 -10.52 -3.39 15.11
CA PHE A 285 -9.39 -2.55 14.71
C PHE A 285 -9.81 -1.08 14.59
N PHE A 286 -9.03 -0.18 15.17
CA PHE A 286 -9.15 1.27 15.07
C PHE A 286 -7.94 1.85 14.32
N SER A 287 -7.84 1.51 13.04
CA SER A 287 -6.91 2.13 12.09
C SER A 287 -7.65 2.35 10.77
N PRO A 288 -7.75 3.60 10.27
CA PRO A 288 -8.48 3.91 9.04
C PRO A 288 -7.63 3.68 7.77
N ASP A 289 -6.41 3.12 7.88
CA ASP A 289 -5.57 2.88 6.71
C ASP A 289 -6.16 1.76 5.83
N THR A 290 -6.03 1.90 4.52
CA THR A 290 -6.38 0.84 3.58
C THR A 290 -5.47 -0.37 3.75
N ASP A 291 -4.21 -0.14 4.11
CA ASP A 291 -3.20 -1.20 4.23
C ASP A 291 -3.61 -2.19 5.33
N ILE A 292 -4.14 -1.70 6.46
CA ILE A 292 -4.64 -2.58 7.53
C ILE A 292 -5.89 -3.38 7.11
N LEU A 293 -6.83 -2.82 6.34
CA LEU A 293 -7.99 -3.59 5.84
C LEU A 293 -7.52 -4.78 5.00
N VAL A 294 -6.54 -4.52 4.11
CA VAL A 294 -5.97 -5.54 3.24
C VAL A 294 -5.28 -6.62 4.06
N LEU A 295 -4.48 -6.24 5.05
CA LEU A 295 -3.76 -7.18 5.91
C LEU A 295 -4.68 -8.00 6.82
N VAL A 296 -5.69 -7.37 7.43
CA VAL A 296 -6.66 -8.07 8.29
C VAL A 296 -7.49 -9.05 7.46
N THR A 297 -7.87 -8.67 6.24
CA THR A 297 -8.57 -9.58 5.31
C THR A 297 -7.68 -10.77 4.94
N ALA A 298 -6.41 -10.53 4.64
CA ALA A 298 -5.48 -11.60 4.22
C ALA A 298 -5.15 -12.61 5.33
N ASN A 299 -5.24 -12.20 6.60
CA ASN A 299 -4.90 -13.03 7.77
C ASN A 299 -6.14 -13.46 8.57
N TYR A 300 -7.36 -13.27 8.04
CA TYR A 300 -8.60 -13.49 8.79
C TYR A 300 -8.73 -14.92 9.35
N ASP A 301 -8.16 -15.92 8.67
CA ASP A 301 -8.13 -17.32 9.10
C ASP A 301 -7.31 -17.56 10.39
N LEU A 302 -6.46 -16.61 10.78
CA LEU A 302 -5.71 -16.61 12.04
C LEU A 302 -6.40 -15.81 13.16
N LEU A 303 -7.53 -15.16 12.86
CA LEU A 303 -8.20 -14.22 13.77
C LEU A 303 -9.51 -14.78 14.34
N LEU A 304 -10.04 -14.12 15.36
CA LEU A 304 -11.39 -14.36 15.86
C LEU A 304 -12.43 -14.16 14.75
N LYS A 305 -13.49 -14.98 14.75
CA LYS A 305 -14.55 -14.90 13.74
C LYS A 305 -15.25 -13.54 13.75
N ASN A 306 -15.53 -13.00 14.94
CA ASN A 306 -16.12 -11.67 15.10
C ASN A 306 -15.05 -10.58 15.03
N THR A 307 -14.40 -10.47 13.87
CA THR A 307 -13.40 -9.43 13.59
C THR A 307 -13.98 -8.33 12.70
N SER A 308 -13.84 -7.10 13.17
CA SER A 308 -14.28 -5.89 12.46
C SER A 308 -13.20 -4.82 12.45
N ILE A 309 -13.33 -3.85 11.54
CA ILE A 309 -12.46 -2.68 11.47
C ILE A 309 -13.26 -1.38 11.33
N SER A 310 -12.88 -0.38 12.11
CA SER A 310 -13.47 0.95 12.11
C SER A 310 -12.82 1.82 11.03
N MET A 311 -13.55 2.03 9.94
CA MET A 311 -13.15 2.86 8.81
C MET A 311 -13.88 4.21 8.82
N ALA A 312 -13.47 5.12 7.95
CA ALA A 312 -14.15 6.40 7.76
C ALA A 312 -15.59 6.24 7.21
N SER A 313 -15.85 5.15 6.47
CA SER A 313 -17.16 4.75 5.94
C SER A 313 -18.08 4.12 7.00
N GLY A 314 -17.54 3.71 8.14
CA GLY A 314 -18.25 2.96 9.18
C GLY A 314 -17.47 1.72 9.62
N VAL A 315 -18.15 0.81 10.30
CA VAL A 315 -17.57 -0.47 10.72
C VAL A 315 -17.69 -1.48 9.57
N VAL A 316 -16.58 -2.11 9.20
CA VAL A 316 -16.52 -3.17 8.20
C VAL A 316 -16.32 -4.51 8.91
N GLN A 317 -17.23 -5.46 8.70
CA GLN A 317 -17.05 -6.85 9.11
C GLN A 317 -16.11 -7.55 8.12
N ILE A 318 -15.11 -8.27 8.64
CA ILE A 318 -14.09 -8.88 7.79
C ILE A 318 -14.56 -10.21 7.21
N GLU A 319 -15.31 -10.99 7.98
CA GLU A 319 -15.76 -12.32 7.55
C GLU A 319 -16.51 -12.31 6.20
N PRO A 320 -17.53 -11.46 5.97
CA PRO A 320 -18.25 -11.48 4.70
C PRO A 320 -17.31 -11.16 3.53
N LEU A 321 -16.41 -10.20 3.72
CA LEU A 321 -15.43 -9.83 2.70
C LEU A 321 -14.48 -11.00 2.39
N TRP A 322 -13.96 -11.66 3.42
CA TRP A 322 -13.09 -12.82 3.26
C TRP A 322 -13.80 -13.97 2.54
N ARG A 323 -15.07 -14.25 2.89
CA ARG A 323 -15.87 -15.29 2.22
C ARG A 323 -16.07 -14.99 0.74
N VAL A 324 -16.42 -13.75 0.38
CA VAL A 324 -16.67 -13.35 -1.02
C VAL A 324 -15.40 -13.42 -1.87
N LEU A 325 -14.25 -13.02 -1.30
CA LEU A 325 -12.97 -13.13 -2.01
C LEU A 325 -12.51 -14.59 -2.15
N GLY A 326 -12.78 -15.41 -1.13
CA GLY A 326 -12.22 -16.74 -0.99
C GLY A 326 -10.76 -16.70 -0.53
N LYS A 327 -10.31 -17.81 0.07
CA LYS A 327 -9.00 -17.92 0.73
C LYS A 327 -7.82 -17.46 -0.14
N GLU A 328 -7.76 -17.94 -1.38
CA GLU A 328 -6.61 -17.68 -2.27
C GLU A 328 -6.49 -16.20 -2.68
N ARG A 329 -7.62 -15.54 -2.94
CA ARG A 329 -7.63 -14.10 -3.26
C ARG A 329 -7.53 -13.23 -2.02
N ALA A 330 -8.00 -13.67 -0.86
CA ALA A 330 -7.73 -12.98 0.39
C ALA A 330 -6.22 -12.99 0.67
N LYS A 331 -5.55 -14.15 0.55
CA LYS A 331 -4.10 -14.29 0.74
C LYS A 331 -3.30 -13.43 -0.26
N ALA A 332 -3.70 -13.38 -1.53
CA ALA A 332 -3.03 -12.56 -2.55
C ALA A 332 -3.33 -11.04 -2.47
N LEU A 333 -4.30 -10.62 -1.64
CA LEU A 333 -4.76 -9.23 -1.58
C LEU A 333 -3.66 -8.21 -1.21
N PRO A 334 -2.73 -8.47 -0.27
CA PRO A 334 -1.62 -7.57 0.02
C PRO A 334 -0.71 -7.37 -1.19
N ALA A 335 -0.38 -8.44 -1.91
CA ALA A 335 0.41 -8.36 -3.14
C ALA A 335 -0.32 -7.61 -4.26
N PHE A 336 -1.61 -7.87 -4.46
CA PHE A 336 -2.43 -7.11 -5.39
C PHE A 336 -2.45 -5.61 -5.05
N HIS A 337 -2.64 -5.26 -3.78
CA HIS A 337 -2.72 -3.87 -3.35
C HIS A 337 -1.39 -3.13 -3.54
N ALA A 338 -0.28 -3.76 -3.12
CA ALA A 338 1.07 -3.25 -3.36
C ALA A 338 1.37 -3.14 -4.86
N PHE A 339 1.01 -4.15 -5.66
CA PHE A 339 1.26 -4.16 -7.11
C PHE A 339 0.55 -3.01 -7.82
N THR A 340 -0.71 -2.77 -7.50
CA THR A 340 -1.56 -1.80 -8.22
C THR A 340 -1.45 -0.38 -7.66
N GLY A 341 -0.79 -0.22 -6.52
CA GLY A 341 -0.35 1.05 -5.96
C GLY A 341 -0.61 1.16 -4.47
N ALA A 342 0.47 1.03 -3.70
CA ALA A 342 0.59 1.46 -2.30
C ALA A 342 1.50 2.70 -2.22
N ASP A 343 1.77 3.18 -1.01
CA ASP A 343 2.51 4.44 -0.80
C ASP A 343 3.93 4.43 -1.37
N ASN A 344 4.60 3.27 -1.38
CA ASN A 344 6.01 3.13 -1.78
C ASN A 344 6.22 2.45 -3.15
N THR A 345 5.23 1.70 -3.65
CA THR A 345 5.28 1.05 -4.97
C THR A 345 4.68 1.92 -6.07
N GLY A 346 3.69 2.74 -5.70
CA GLY A 346 2.93 3.65 -6.53
C GLY A 346 2.13 3.02 -7.68
N ARG A 347 1.41 3.86 -8.40
CA ARG A 347 0.34 3.41 -9.31
C ARG A 347 0.76 3.27 -10.76
N PHE A 348 -0.04 2.52 -11.51
CA PHE A 348 -0.03 2.53 -12.96
C PHE A 348 -0.77 3.75 -13.52
N SER A 349 -0.18 4.40 -14.51
CA SER A 349 -0.78 5.54 -15.18
C SER A 349 -2.07 5.14 -15.89
N ARG A 350 -3.12 5.96 -15.73
CA ARG A 350 -4.44 5.82 -16.37
C ARG A 350 -5.29 4.63 -15.95
N ILE A 351 -4.79 3.75 -15.07
CA ILE A 351 -5.57 2.64 -14.53
C ILE A 351 -5.87 2.91 -13.05
N GLY A 352 -7.16 2.94 -12.69
CA GLY A 352 -7.60 3.16 -11.31
C GLY A 352 -7.85 1.86 -10.55
N LYS A 353 -7.94 1.94 -9.21
CA LYS A 353 -8.19 0.77 -8.33
C LYS A 353 -9.46 -0.02 -8.70
N ALA A 354 -10.51 0.64 -9.19
CA ALA A 354 -11.74 -0.03 -9.62
C ALA A 354 -11.51 -0.97 -10.81
N THR A 355 -10.78 -0.52 -11.84
CA THR A 355 -10.41 -1.36 -12.99
C THR A 355 -9.52 -2.51 -12.54
N TRP A 356 -8.51 -2.22 -11.72
CA TRP A 356 -7.62 -3.24 -11.18
C TRP A 356 -8.36 -4.33 -10.40
N LEU A 357 -9.31 -3.95 -9.53
CA LEU A 357 -10.09 -4.92 -8.77
C LEU A 357 -10.96 -5.78 -9.69
N GLN A 358 -11.59 -5.20 -10.72
CA GLN A 358 -12.37 -5.98 -11.70
C GLN A 358 -11.50 -7.00 -12.44
N ILE A 359 -10.28 -6.63 -12.82
CA ILE A 359 -9.34 -7.54 -13.47
C ILE A 359 -8.88 -8.62 -12.48
N TYR A 360 -8.62 -8.26 -11.23
CA TYR A 360 -8.23 -9.19 -10.16
C TYR A 360 -9.29 -10.24 -9.84
N LEU A 361 -10.56 -9.84 -9.70
CA LEU A 361 -11.66 -10.75 -9.43
C LEU A 361 -11.89 -11.75 -10.58
N LYS A 362 -11.53 -11.38 -11.81
CA LYS A 362 -11.62 -12.24 -13.01
C LYS A 362 -10.32 -12.96 -13.35
N ALA A 363 -9.25 -12.71 -12.60
CA ALA A 363 -7.95 -13.29 -12.86
C ALA A 363 -7.99 -14.82 -12.63
N ASP A 364 -7.28 -15.55 -13.49
CA ASP A 364 -7.10 -16.99 -13.37
C ASP A 364 -6.16 -17.34 -12.20
N GLU A 365 -6.06 -18.63 -11.90
CA GLU A 365 -5.25 -19.14 -10.80
C GLU A 365 -3.76 -18.82 -10.97
N ASP A 366 -3.23 -18.80 -12.19
CA ASP A 366 -1.82 -18.49 -12.45
C ASP A 366 -1.47 -17.07 -11.99
N ILE A 367 -2.34 -16.08 -12.27
CA ILE A 367 -2.15 -14.71 -11.79
C ILE A 367 -2.24 -14.64 -10.27
N ILE A 368 -3.21 -15.30 -9.65
CA ILE A 368 -3.37 -15.30 -8.19
C ILE A 368 -2.14 -15.94 -7.53
N ASN A 369 -1.68 -17.07 -8.05
CA ASN A 369 -0.47 -17.75 -7.59
C ASN A 369 0.77 -16.87 -7.75
N ALA A 370 0.94 -16.20 -8.89
CA ALA A 370 2.07 -15.28 -9.10
C ALA A 370 2.06 -14.09 -8.13
N LEU A 371 0.88 -13.58 -7.75
CA LEU A 371 0.76 -12.56 -6.71
C LEU A 371 1.10 -13.14 -5.32
N GLN A 372 0.68 -14.37 -5.01
CA GLN A 372 1.06 -15.01 -3.75
C GLN A 372 2.56 -15.31 -3.67
N MET A 373 3.21 -15.69 -4.78
CA MET A 373 4.66 -15.91 -4.81
C MET A 373 5.45 -14.66 -4.43
N LEU A 374 4.93 -13.44 -4.66
CA LEU A 374 5.57 -12.21 -4.16
C LEU A 374 5.57 -12.11 -2.62
N LEU A 375 4.73 -12.88 -1.93
CA LEU A 375 4.71 -12.94 -0.46
C LEU A 375 5.73 -13.96 0.06
N ASP A 376 5.87 -15.08 -0.65
CA ASP A 376 6.50 -16.28 -0.12
C ASP A 376 7.92 -16.53 -0.68
N GLU A 377 8.18 -16.17 -1.94
CA GLU A 377 9.45 -16.48 -2.63
C GLU A 377 10.57 -15.49 -2.30
N ALA A 378 11.81 -15.99 -2.29
CA ALA A 378 13.00 -15.19 -1.99
C ALA A 378 13.39 -14.26 -3.15
N GLU A 379 13.07 -14.63 -4.39
CA GLU A 379 13.43 -13.90 -5.61
C GLU A 379 12.29 -13.88 -6.63
N VAL A 380 12.30 -12.88 -7.51
CA VAL A 380 11.36 -12.77 -8.63
C VAL A 380 11.85 -13.59 -9.82
N ALA A 381 11.30 -14.80 -9.98
CA ALA A 381 11.57 -15.66 -11.12
C ALA A 381 10.99 -15.14 -12.45
N GLU A 382 11.59 -15.52 -13.58
CA GLU A 382 11.16 -15.07 -14.91
C GLU A 382 9.72 -15.50 -15.27
N GLY A 383 9.30 -16.70 -14.84
CA GLY A 383 7.93 -17.18 -15.02
C GLY A 383 6.92 -16.27 -14.30
N MET A 384 7.23 -15.87 -13.06
CA MET A 384 6.42 -14.93 -12.28
C MET A 384 6.31 -13.57 -12.98
N LEU A 385 7.44 -13.05 -13.49
CA LEU A 385 7.47 -11.81 -14.26
C LEU A 385 6.58 -11.88 -15.51
N SER A 386 6.64 -12.98 -16.25
CA SER A 386 5.80 -13.21 -17.45
C SER A 386 4.31 -13.24 -17.11
N THR A 387 3.93 -13.96 -16.05
CA THR A 387 2.55 -14.05 -15.58
C THR A 387 2.03 -12.68 -15.15
N LEU A 388 2.78 -11.94 -14.33
CA LEU A 388 2.41 -10.59 -13.90
C LEU A 388 2.40 -9.57 -15.07
N ALA A 389 3.23 -9.77 -16.11
CA ALA A 389 3.15 -8.97 -17.33
C ALA A 389 1.84 -9.20 -18.08
N SER A 390 1.32 -10.43 -18.12
CA SER A 390 0.01 -10.71 -18.70
C SER A 390 -1.14 -10.07 -17.90
N PHE A 391 -1.03 -9.98 -16.58
CA PHE A 391 -1.97 -9.26 -15.72
C PHE A 391 -2.02 -7.76 -16.06
N VAL A 392 -0.85 -7.14 -16.27
CA VAL A 392 -0.76 -5.75 -16.73
C VAL A 392 -1.39 -5.60 -18.12
N CYS A 393 -1.17 -6.57 -19.02
CA CYS A 393 -1.78 -6.52 -20.34
C CYS A 393 -3.31 -6.54 -20.26
N ALA A 394 -3.90 -7.36 -19.39
CA ALA A 394 -5.34 -7.39 -19.17
C ALA A 394 -5.90 -6.03 -18.72
N ALA A 395 -5.17 -5.30 -17.87
CA ALA A 395 -5.59 -3.99 -17.38
C ALA A 395 -5.51 -2.87 -18.43
N TYR A 396 -4.54 -2.93 -19.34
CA TYR A 396 -4.37 -1.92 -20.41
C TYR A 396 -5.10 -2.28 -21.71
N SER A 397 -5.59 -3.51 -21.85
CA SER A 397 -6.25 -3.95 -23.07
C SER A 397 -7.60 -3.25 -23.28
N PRO A 398 -7.89 -2.74 -24.49
CA PRO A 398 -9.23 -2.31 -24.85
C PRO A 398 -10.23 -3.47 -24.72
N LYS A 399 -11.50 -3.16 -24.46
CA LYS A 399 -12.56 -4.18 -24.37
C LYS A 399 -12.57 -5.06 -25.63
N GLY A 400 -12.60 -6.38 -25.43
CA GLY A 400 -12.63 -7.38 -26.51
C GLY A 400 -11.27 -7.70 -27.14
N ILE A 401 -10.19 -7.05 -26.70
CA ILE A 401 -8.82 -7.35 -27.15
C ILE A 401 -8.13 -8.23 -26.10
N ASN A 402 -7.53 -9.33 -26.54
CA ASN A 402 -6.76 -10.23 -25.70
C ASN A 402 -5.33 -10.37 -26.25
N ILE A 403 -4.44 -9.49 -25.79
CA ILE A 403 -3.00 -9.57 -26.08
C ILE A 403 -2.32 -9.78 -24.74
N LYS A 404 -1.53 -10.85 -24.61
CA LYS A 404 -0.94 -11.25 -23.32
C LYS A 404 0.51 -10.81 -23.12
N THR A 405 1.15 -10.26 -24.17
CA THR A 405 2.54 -9.81 -24.08
C THR A 405 2.62 -8.29 -24.14
N ILE A 406 3.45 -7.72 -23.26
CA ILE A 406 3.66 -6.27 -23.15
C ILE A 406 4.14 -5.66 -24.47
N PRO A 407 5.15 -6.22 -25.18
CA PRO A 407 5.64 -5.63 -26.42
C PRO A 407 4.56 -5.58 -27.51
N GLU A 408 3.75 -6.63 -27.64
CA GLU A 408 2.68 -6.67 -28.65
C GLU A 408 1.53 -5.73 -28.31
N LEU A 409 1.15 -5.64 -27.03
CA LEU A 409 0.09 -4.73 -26.60
C LEU A 409 0.52 -3.27 -26.78
N ARG A 410 1.78 -2.93 -26.44
CA ARG A 410 2.33 -1.59 -26.69
C ARG A 410 2.26 -1.22 -28.17
N TRP A 411 2.69 -2.13 -29.05
CA TRP A 411 2.60 -1.92 -30.50
C TRP A 411 1.17 -1.73 -30.97
N HIS A 412 0.25 -2.59 -30.50
CA HIS A 412 -1.17 -2.49 -30.84
C HIS A 412 -1.77 -1.14 -30.44
N LEU A 413 -1.57 -0.72 -29.18
CA LEU A 413 -2.07 0.54 -28.65
C LEU A 413 -1.46 1.76 -29.37
N PHE A 414 -0.17 1.69 -29.70
CA PHE A 414 0.50 2.74 -30.46
C PHE A 414 -0.12 2.91 -31.85
N CYS A 415 -0.29 1.82 -32.60
CA CYS A 415 -0.80 1.86 -33.97
C CYS A 415 -2.30 2.16 -34.04
N LYS A 416 -3.11 1.49 -33.23
CA LYS A 416 -4.58 1.51 -33.35
C LYS A 416 -5.23 2.61 -32.54
N HIS A 417 -4.65 2.97 -31.39
CA HIS A 417 -5.22 3.95 -30.47
C HIS A 417 -4.43 5.26 -30.40
N ARG A 418 -3.36 5.40 -31.19
CA ARG A 418 -2.44 6.55 -31.18
C ARG A 418 -1.99 6.91 -29.76
N ALA A 419 -1.83 5.88 -28.92
CA ALA A 419 -1.61 6.04 -27.49
C ALA A 419 -0.39 6.94 -27.21
N GLU A 420 -0.52 7.75 -26.17
CA GLU A 420 0.60 8.51 -25.61
C GLU A 420 1.39 7.63 -24.64
N SER A 421 2.60 8.05 -24.30
CA SER A 421 3.51 7.28 -23.44
C SER A 421 2.89 6.89 -22.10
N ASP A 422 2.02 7.72 -21.54
CA ASP A 422 1.33 7.49 -20.27
C ASP A 422 0.06 6.61 -20.39
N LYS A 423 -0.33 6.26 -21.63
CA LYS A 423 -1.45 5.36 -21.97
C LYS A 423 -0.97 3.99 -22.48
N LEU A 424 0.33 3.81 -22.67
CA LEU A 424 0.94 2.51 -22.94
C LEU A 424 1.20 1.79 -21.61
N PRO A 425 1.07 0.45 -21.54
CA PRO A 425 1.60 -0.29 -20.39
C PRO A 425 3.12 -0.12 -20.30
N PRO A 426 3.75 -0.26 -19.13
CA PRO A 426 5.20 -0.13 -19.01
C PRO A 426 5.95 -1.12 -19.90
N THR A 427 7.17 -0.80 -20.32
CA THR A 427 8.08 -1.81 -20.90
C THR A 427 8.39 -2.92 -19.89
N LEU A 428 8.81 -4.10 -20.36
CA LEU A 428 9.22 -5.20 -19.48
C LEU A 428 10.32 -4.78 -18.50
N GLY A 429 11.29 -3.96 -18.94
CA GLY A 429 12.35 -3.44 -18.07
C GLY A 429 11.82 -2.55 -16.94
N ALA A 430 10.87 -1.67 -17.23
CA ALA A 430 10.25 -0.84 -16.20
C ALA A 430 9.33 -1.65 -15.28
N LEU A 431 8.60 -2.63 -15.83
CA LEU A 431 7.74 -3.51 -15.07
C LEU A 431 8.52 -4.40 -14.10
N LYS A 432 9.67 -4.95 -14.53
CA LYS A 432 10.55 -5.73 -13.66
C LYS A 432 10.96 -4.94 -12.42
N GLN A 433 11.41 -3.70 -12.60
CA GLN A 433 11.80 -2.83 -11.49
C GLN A 433 10.62 -2.50 -10.57
N HIS A 434 9.40 -2.37 -11.13
CA HIS A 434 8.18 -2.23 -10.33
C HIS A 434 7.89 -3.47 -9.49
N ILE A 435 7.94 -4.65 -10.09
CA ILE A 435 7.70 -5.92 -9.40
C ILE A 435 8.72 -6.14 -8.28
N LEU A 436 10.00 -5.82 -8.49
CA LEU A 436 11.01 -5.90 -7.45
C LEU A 436 10.69 -5.00 -6.25
N ARG A 437 10.22 -3.76 -6.48
CA ARG A 437 9.80 -2.88 -5.37
C ARG A 437 8.56 -3.40 -4.66
N VAL A 438 7.61 -3.98 -5.40
CA VAL A 438 6.42 -4.62 -4.84
C VAL A 438 6.83 -5.78 -3.96
N HIS A 439 7.76 -6.61 -4.44
CA HIS A 439 8.31 -7.76 -3.72
C HIS A 439 8.88 -7.36 -2.35
N VAL A 440 9.66 -6.27 -2.28
CA VAL A 440 10.15 -5.75 -0.98
C VAL A 440 9.00 -5.47 -0.01
N GLN A 441 7.95 -4.78 -0.45
CA GLN A 441 6.83 -4.45 0.42
C GLN A 441 6.02 -5.69 0.83
N THR A 442 5.77 -6.60 -0.12
CA THR A 442 4.96 -7.79 0.13
C THR A 442 5.66 -8.77 1.05
N ARG A 443 7.00 -8.85 1.02
CA ARG A 443 7.77 -9.65 1.99
C ARG A 443 7.64 -9.15 3.42
N VAL A 444 7.48 -7.85 3.64
CA VAL A 444 7.19 -7.30 4.98
C VAL A 444 5.78 -7.68 5.42
N TRP A 445 4.81 -7.55 4.51
CA TRP A 445 3.41 -7.85 4.78
C TRP A 445 3.12 -9.34 4.96
N ALA A 446 3.85 -10.23 4.28
CA ALA A 446 3.74 -11.68 4.42
C ALA A 446 4.07 -12.16 5.84
N GLN A 447 4.89 -11.38 6.56
CA GLN A 447 5.36 -11.69 7.90
C GLN A 447 4.60 -10.90 8.98
N ALA A 448 3.41 -10.40 8.66
CA ALA A 448 2.63 -9.57 9.59
C ALA A 448 2.18 -10.31 10.85
N ALA A 449 2.06 -11.65 10.79
CA ALA A 449 1.70 -12.48 11.94
C ALA A 449 2.90 -12.97 12.78
N ILE A 450 4.15 -12.61 12.42
CA ILE A 450 5.38 -13.14 13.02
C ILE A 450 6.06 -12.04 13.84
N ALA A 451 6.32 -12.29 15.13
CA ALA A 451 6.94 -11.31 16.03
C ALA A 451 8.33 -10.83 15.56
N LEU A 452 9.19 -11.79 15.19
CA LEU A 452 10.53 -11.57 14.67
C LEU A 452 10.53 -11.85 13.17
N GLN A 453 10.28 -10.81 12.39
CA GLN A 453 10.34 -10.84 10.93
C GLN A 453 11.78 -11.13 10.48
N ASP A 454 11.93 -12.00 9.50
CA ASP A 454 13.19 -12.24 8.80
C ASP A 454 13.74 -10.93 8.20
N PRO A 455 15.08 -10.86 7.97
CA PRO A 455 15.69 -9.73 7.32
C PRO A 455 14.96 -9.36 6.02
N GLN A 456 14.60 -8.08 5.92
CA GLN A 456 13.93 -7.57 4.72
C GLN A 456 14.86 -7.71 3.51
N LEU A 457 14.27 -7.94 2.34
CA LEU A 457 14.99 -7.90 1.07
C LEU A 457 15.73 -6.57 0.93
N ASP A 458 17.01 -6.62 0.52
CA ASP A 458 17.79 -5.41 0.30
C ASP A 458 17.16 -4.58 -0.84
N PRO A 459 16.67 -3.36 -0.55
CA PRO A 459 16.07 -2.51 -1.58
C PRO A 459 17.02 -2.17 -2.73
N LEU A 460 18.34 -2.11 -2.48
CA LEU A 460 19.35 -1.80 -3.50
C LEU A 460 19.48 -2.87 -4.58
N HIS A 461 19.13 -4.11 -4.23
CA HIS A 461 19.03 -5.22 -5.18
C HIS A 461 17.61 -5.39 -5.74
N ASN A 462 16.64 -4.66 -5.20
CA ASN A 462 15.21 -4.86 -5.47
C ASN A 462 14.50 -3.55 -5.85
N GLY A 463 14.98 -2.91 -6.92
CA GLY A 463 14.27 -1.81 -7.57
C GLY A 463 14.52 -0.42 -6.99
N TYR A 464 15.56 -0.26 -6.16
CA TYR A 464 16.05 1.03 -5.67
C TYR A 464 17.56 1.20 -5.88
N PHE A 465 18.02 2.44 -5.82
CA PHE A 465 19.43 2.82 -5.77
C PHE A 465 19.60 3.97 -4.78
N ARG A 466 20.82 4.18 -4.28
CA ARG A 466 21.16 5.30 -3.36
C ARG A 466 21.97 6.36 -4.08
N ASP A 467 21.60 7.63 -3.92
CA ASP A 467 22.40 8.79 -4.33
C ASP A 467 22.58 9.81 -3.19
N SER A 468 23.11 11.00 -3.48
CA SER A 468 23.36 12.05 -2.49
C SER A 468 22.10 12.52 -1.74
N ASP A 469 20.93 12.38 -2.36
CA ASP A 469 19.65 12.80 -1.77
C ASP A 469 18.93 11.61 -1.08
N GLY A 470 19.55 10.43 -1.03
CA GLY A 470 19.04 9.23 -0.37
C GLY A 470 18.55 8.15 -1.33
N MET A 471 17.61 7.32 -0.84
CA MET A 471 17.09 6.17 -1.59
C MET A 471 16.08 6.59 -2.66
N LYS A 472 16.33 6.20 -3.91
CA LYS A 472 15.51 6.51 -5.08
C LYS A 472 15.12 5.25 -5.85
N PRO A 473 13.95 5.25 -6.50
CA PRO A 473 13.47 4.10 -7.28
C PRO A 473 14.25 3.95 -8.57
N THR A 474 14.69 2.74 -8.89
CA THR A 474 15.18 2.39 -10.22
C THR A 474 13.99 2.34 -11.17
N THR A 475 13.95 3.21 -12.18
CA THR A 475 12.78 3.30 -13.06
C THR A 475 12.79 2.24 -14.15
N THR A 476 13.95 1.91 -14.71
CA THR A 476 14.17 0.89 -15.73
C THR A 476 15.68 0.71 -15.93
N GLU A 477 16.11 -0.49 -16.32
CA GLU A 477 17.50 -0.79 -16.74
C GLU A 477 17.65 -0.77 -18.27
N VAL A 478 16.53 -0.58 -18.99
CA VAL A 478 16.52 -0.55 -20.46
C VAL A 478 16.82 0.87 -20.93
N LEU A 479 17.61 0.98 -22.01
CA LEU A 479 17.85 2.25 -22.68
C LEU A 479 16.52 2.92 -23.09
N PRO A 480 16.46 4.26 -23.19
CA PRO A 480 15.23 4.95 -23.57
C PRO A 480 14.81 4.68 -25.03
N ALA A 481 15.74 4.29 -25.90
CA ALA A 481 15.52 3.96 -27.30
C ALA A 481 16.59 2.96 -27.79
N PRO A 482 16.40 2.28 -28.93
CA PRO A 482 17.46 1.52 -29.59
C PRO A 482 18.76 2.32 -29.76
N LYS A 483 19.91 1.66 -29.62
CA LYS A 483 21.24 2.30 -29.72
C LYS A 483 21.41 3.13 -31.00
N ALA A 484 20.97 2.58 -32.14
CA ALA A 484 21.02 3.26 -33.43
C ALA A 484 20.26 4.60 -33.46
N ILE A 485 19.24 4.78 -32.61
CA ILE A 485 18.51 6.05 -32.47
C ILE A 485 19.27 7.02 -31.56
N ILE A 486 19.82 6.51 -30.45
CA ILE A 486 20.59 7.30 -29.49
C ILE A 486 21.85 7.85 -30.17
N GLU A 487 22.54 7.06 -31.00
CA GLU A 487 23.73 7.47 -31.75
C GLU A 487 23.47 8.62 -32.74
N MET A 488 22.22 8.84 -33.15
CA MET A 488 21.87 10.00 -33.98
C MET A 488 21.80 11.30 -33.17
N VAL A 489 21.73 11.24 -31.84
CA VAL A 489 21.68 12.43 -30.99
C VAL A 489 23.07 13.05 -30.97
N GLN A 490 23.19 14.21 -31.60
CA GLN A 490 24.43 14.96 -31.69
C GLN A 490 24.19 16.39 -31.23
N CYS A 491 25.13 16.92 -30.44
CA CYS A 491 25.15 18.33 -30.11
C CYS A 491 25.43 19.15 -31.37
N ARG A 492 24.53 20.06 -31.72
CA ARG A 492 24.71 21.01 -32.83
C ARG A 492 25.00 22.44 -32.34
N CYS A 493 25.25 22.61 -31.04
CA CYS A 493 25.56 23.92 -30.47
C CYS A 493 26.96 24.35 -30.88
N LYS A 494 27.10 25.60 -31.34
CA LYS A 494 28.39 26.21 -31.66
C LYS A 494 29.19 26.66 -30.42
N TYR A 495 28.51 26.81 -29.29
CA TYR A 495 29.06 27.29 -28.01
C TYR A 495 28.57 26.38 -26.87
N ASN A 496 28.83 26.77 -25.60
CA ASN A 496 28.30 26.06 -24.44
C ASN A 496 26.77 25.86 -24.60
N CYS A 497 26.27 24.64 -24.37
CA CYS A 497 24.87 24.25 -24.61
C CYS A 497 23.89 24.87 -23.58
N SER A 498 23.98 26.19 -23.38
CA SER A 498 23.34 26.98 -22.32
C SER A 498 21.90 27.36 -22.66
N SER A 499 21.53 27.41 -23.94
CA SER A 499 20.17 27.77 -24.38
C SER A 499 19.11 26.72 -24.06
N GLY A 500 19.51 25.49 -23.75
CA GLY A 500 18.59 24.37 -23.51
C GLY A 500 17.73 23.95 -24.70
N ARG A 501 17.99 24.49 -25.91
CA ARG A 501 17.25 24.18 -27.14
C ARG A 501 17.78 22.95 -27.89
N CYS A 502 18.97 22.46 -27.55
CA CYS A 502 19.48 21.20 -28.10
C CYS A 502 18.70 20.00 -27.51
N SER A 503 18.59 18.93 -28.29
CA SER A 503 18.09 17.63 -27.83
C SER A 503 19.11 16.89 -26.94
N CYS A 504 20.31 17.46 -26.84
CA CYS A 504 21.35 17.27 -25.84
C CYS A 504 21.25 18.39 -24.78
#